data_AF-A0A962LWJ3-F1
#
_entry.id   AF-A0A962LWJ3-F1
#
_cell.length_a   1.000
_cell.length_b   1.000
_cell.length_c   1.000
_cell.angle_alpha   90.00
_cell.angle_beta   90.00
_cell.angle_gamma   90.00
#
_symmetry.space_group_name_H-M   'P 1'
#
loop_
_entity.id
_entity.type
_entity.pdbx_description
1 polymer ?
#
loop_
_entity_poly.entity_id
_entity_poly.type
_entity_poly.pdbx_seq_one_letter_code
_entity_poly.pdbx_strand_id
1 'polypeptide(L)'
;MTMPPGNPRDGAPRSKKPLLRLLSIICVTTLLASCSNSNNNSPAAPRVPVASVSGPITAGSRGFPATPAVVDLAAAGYVEEEFFLEGTARAFAQVGDWTIDGVWPVSEASKAAYKTRILVRRPTDPAKFSGVVVVEWFNVTSHVDIDVDFGFLSMEILREGHAWVGVTAQAIAIESIGSGPFGAGAVGLLTWDPDRYNSLHHPGDAYSYDIFSQAGATLQNPPGIDPLGGLQPQIILADGQSQSAIRMVTYVNAIHPDAGVYDGFLIHNRAGFGASLGDGYATSVAKVRTDLDAPVFQFTTETELFELAGVDLGFTKVRQPDSRSVHTWEVTGTSHADAHYLTGLNKQGNLQFEDFLDLSAVIPIVNSAPQYLAMNAALHSLVDWVADGTPPASAPPIDTADDAIVRDIYGNALGGLRLPHIEVPIALLSGEGAIPFSGQTVPFDSATLAMLYPDKATYVDAVRTAAEAAVDSRYLLPVDAAMIIAEAEAEAPVD
;
A
#
# COMPACT_ATOMS: atom_id res chain seq x y z
N MET A 1 11.21 64.01 2.02
CA MET A 1 11.95 65.25 2.39
C MET A 1 13.13 64.82 3.25
N THR A 2 14.39 65.23 3.03
CA THR A 2 15.06 65.96 1.92
C THR A 2 16.59 65.79 2.08
N MET A 3 17.38 65.92 1.01
CA MET A 3 18.87 65.81 1.02
C MET A 3 19.55 67.18 0.76
N PRO A 4 20.91 67.28 0.66
CA PRO A 4 21.96 66.85 1.58
C PRO A 4 22.61 68.13 2.19
N PRO A 5 23.85 68.65 1.92
CA PRO A 5 25.14 68.13 1.36
C PRO A 5 26.07 67.59 2.50
N GLY A 6 27.39 67.36 2.39
CA GLY A 6 28.37 67.50 1.29
C GLY A 6 29.74 66.85 1.63
N ASN A 7 30.67 66.84 0.67
CA ASN A 7 32.00 66.17 0.73
C ASN A 7 33.03 66.96 -0.12
N PRO A 8 34.35 66.91 0.15
CA PRO A 8 35.26 66.48 -0.93
C PRO A 8 36.62 65.80 -0.55
N ARG A 9 36.97 64.74 -1.31
CA ARG A 9 38.30 64.47 -1.95
C ARG A 9 39.52 64.09 -1.06
N ASP A 10 40.61 63.49 -1.56
CA ASP A 10 41.08 63.06 -2.91
C ASP A 10 42.00 61.80 -2.82
N GLY A 11 42.32 61.10 -3.93
CA GLY A 11 43.50 60.19 -4.00
C GLY A 11 43.40 58.87 -4.82
N ALA A 12 44.39 58.61 -5.70
CA ALA A 12 44.61 57.38 -6.50
C ALA A 12 46.14 57.27 -6.86
N PRO A 13 46.70 56.35 -7.71
CA PRO A 13 46.12 55.24 -8.49
C PRO A 13 46.96 53.91 -8.65
N ARG A 14 46.31 52.87 -9.20
CA ARG A 14 46.77 51.81 -10.15
C ARG A 14 48.18 51.12 -10.09
N SER A 15 48.16 49.82 -9.73
CA SER A 15 48.65 48.63 -10.49
C SER A 15 50.14 48.38 -10.85
N LYS A 16 50.59 47.10 -10.73
CA LYS A 16 51.35 46.33 -11.75
C LYS A 16 51.49 44.82 -11.41
N LYS A 17 51.58 43.96 -12.44
CA LYS A 17 52.09 42.55 -12.46
C LYS A 17 53.63 42.59 -12.77
N PRO A 18 54.49 41.52 -12.77
CA PRO A 18 54.20 40.09 -13.09
C PRO A 18 55.13 38.96 -12.51
N LEU A 19 54.97 37.72 -13.04
CA LEU A 19 56.02 36.80 -13.58
C LEU A 19 56.43 35.46 -12.88
N LEU A 20 56.33 34.38 -13.69
CA LEU A 20 57.12 33.11 -13.84
C LEU A 20 57.51 32.13 -12.69
N ARG A 21 57.15 30.85 -12.93
CA ARG A 21 57.95 29.58 -12.95
C ARG A 21 59.28 29.47 -12.16
N LEU A 22 59.49 28.34 -11.45
CA LEU A 22 60.24 27.15 -11.96
C LEU A 22 60.05 25.88 -11.08
N LEU A 23 60.84 24.83 -11.33
CA LEU A 23 60.77 23.45 -10.81
C LEU A 23 61.71 23.17 -9.62
N SER A 24 61.34 22.14 -8.85
CA SER A 24 62.18 21.09 -8.21
C SER A 24 63.45 21.44 -7.40
N ILE A 25 63.56 20.84 -6.20
CA ILE A 25 64.54 19.77 -5.88
C ILE A 25 64.22 19.12 -4.51
N ILE A 26 64.62 17.86 -4.33
CA ILE A 26 64.41 17.03 -3.13
C ILE A 26 65.71 16.95 -2.30
N CYS A 27 65.63 17.03 -0.97
CA CYS A 27 66.44 16.21 -0.03
C CYS A 27 66.12 16.47 1.47
N VAL A 28 66.04 15.38 2.26
CA VAL A 28 66.28 15.18 3.74
C VAL A 28 66.09 16.37 4.74
N THR A 29 65.57 16.18 5.97
CA THR A 29 65.65 15.03 6.91
C THR A 29 64.35 14.73 7.67
N THR A 30 64.25 13.52 8.23
CA THR A 30 63.16 13.02 9.08
C THR A 30 63.03 13.70 10.44
N LEU A 31 61.80 14.03 10.85
CA LEU A 31 61.35 13.93 12.24
C LEU A 31 60.01 13.18 12.26
N LEU A 32 59.84 12.23 13.20
CA LEU A 32 58.60 11.45 13.32
C LEU A 32 57.57 12.20 14.17
N ALA A 33 56.50 12.67 13.53
CA ALA A 33 55.27 13.09 14.20
C ALA A 33 54.13 12.19 13.70
N SER A 34 53.57 11.36 14.58
CA SER A 34 52.53 10.40 14.21
C SER A 34 51.15 11.07 14.21
N CYS A 35 50.68 11.48 13.04
CA CYS A 35 49.31 11.93 12.83
C CYS A 35 48.54 10.83 12.10
N SER A 36 47.76 10.04 12.85
CA SER A 36 46.90 8.98 12.29
C SER A 36 45.78 9.59 11.45
N ASN A 37 45.96 9.62 10.14
CA ASN A 37 45.03 10.26 9.21
C ASN A 37 43.88 9.31 8.82
N SER A 38 43.04 8.98 9.82
CA SER A 38 41.96 7.99 9.75
C SER A 38 40.74 8.44 8.93
N ASN A 39 40.93 8.71 7.64
CA ASN A 39 39.84 8.97 6.69
C ASN A 39 39.08 7.67 6.34
N ASN A 40 38.46 7.03 7.33
CA ASN A 40 37.56 5.91 7.13
C ASN A 40 36.19 6.39 6.66
N ASN A 41 36.13 6.97 5.45
CA ASN A 41 34.90 7.00 4.67
C ASN A 41 34.66 5.61 4.07
N SER A 42 34.40 4.64 4.95
CA SER A 42 33.56 3.51 4.57
C SER A 42 32.20 4.05 4.12
N PRO A 43 31.51 3.42 3.16
CA PRO A 43 30.07 3.63 3.03
C PRO A 43 29.42 3.42 4.40
N ALA A 44 28.44 4.24 4.77
CA ALA A 44 27.60 3.92 5.90
C ALA A 44 26.96 2.55 5.65
N ALA A 45 26.96 1.66 6.63
CA ALA A 45 26.26 0.39 6.49
C ALA A 45 24.78 0.66 6.17
N PRO A 46 24.15 -0.11 5.26
CA PRO A 46 22.75 0.09 4.93
C PRO A 46 21.91 0.00 6.22
N ARG A 47 21.02 0.97 6.41
CA ARG A 47 20.28 1.16 7.68
C ARG A 47 19.38 -0.04 8.04
N VAL A 48 19.07 -0.84 7.02
CA VAL A 48 18.40 -2.13 7.07
C VAL A 48 19.31 -3.16 6.38
N PRO A 49 19.60 -4.32 6.98
CA PRO A 49 20.34 -5.38 6.30
C PRO A 49 19.60 -5.91 5.07
N VAL A 50 20.32 -6.44 4.09
CA VAL A 50 19.72 -7.27 3.04
C VAL A 50 19.65 -8.72 3.51
N ALA A 51 18.52 -9.39 3.25
CA ALA A 51 18.30 -10.79 3.57
C ALA A 51 18.94 -11.69 2.51
N SER A 52 19.39 -12.87 2.91
CA SER A 52 19.82 -13.89 1.94
C SER A 52 18.61 -14.51 1.24
N VAL A 53 18.71 -14.66 -0.09
CA VAL A 53 17.62 -15.14 -0.95
C VAL A 53 17.88 -16.59 -1.35
N SER A 54 16.84 -17.42 -1.35
CA SER A 54 16.87 -18.77 -1.95
C SER A 54 15.59 -19.06 -2.73
N GLY A 55 15.72 -19.58 -3.95
CA GLY A 55 14.62 -19.88 -4.85
C GLY A 55 15.03 -19.78 -6.34
N PRO A 56 14.08 -19.84 -7.28
CA PRO A 56 12.64 -20.05 -7.06
C PRO A 56 12.32 -21.37 -6.34
N ILE A 57 11.34 -21.36 -5.44
CA ILE A 57 10.93 -22.55 -4.68
C ILE A 57 9.99 -23.39 -5.53
N THR A 58 10.48 -24.56 -5.96
CA THR A 58 9.73 -25.52 -6.80
C THR A 58 9.46 -26.86 -6.11
N ALA A 59 9.96 -27.05 -4.89
CA ALA A 59 9.66 -28.22 -4.06
C ALA A 59 8.27 -28.12 -3.42
N GLY A 60 7.74 -29.25 -2.93
CA GLY A 60 6.43 -29.34 -2.30
C GLY A 60 5.58 -30.47 -2.84
N SER A 61 4.51 -30.78 -2.11
CA SER A 61 3.49 -31.77 -2.45
C SER A 61 2.32 -31.18 -3.25
N ARG A 62 2.08 -29.86 -3.17
CA ARG A 62 0.95 -29.18 -3.82
C ARG A 62 1.19 -28.81 -5.29
N GLY A 63 2.45 -28.57 -5.66
CA GLY A 63 2.86 -28.22 -7.03
C GLY A 63 2.76 -26.73 -7.40
N PHE A 64 2.22 -25.89 -6.51
CA PHE A 64 2.11 -24.44 -6.61
C PHE A 64 2.31 -23.83 -5.19
N PRO A 65 2.68 -22.55 -5.05
CA PRO A 65 2.80 -21.91 -3.73
C PRO A 65 1.42 -21.67 -3.08
N ALA A 66 1.41 -21.47 -1.77
CA ALA A 66 0.25 -20.91 -1.06
C ALA A 66 -0.03 -19.46 -1.54
N THR A 67 -1.26 -18.97 -1.38
CA THR A 67 -1.73 -17.65 -1.86
C THR A 67 -1.57 -17.51 -3.40
N PRO A 68 -2.11 -18.46 -4.20
CA PRO A 68 -1.95 -18.44 -5.65
C PRO A 68 -2.71 -17.28 -6.31
N ALA A 69 -2.16 -16.75 -7.41
CA ALA A 69 -2.85 -15.76 -8.22
C ALA A 69 -4.15 -16.31 -8.84
N VAL A 70 -5.22 -15.51 -8.80
CA VAL A 70 -6.54 -15.86 -9.40
C VAL A 70 -6.75 -15.27 -10.80
N VAL A 71 -5.80 -14.49 -11.30
CA VAL A 71 -5.79 -13.87 -12.63
C VAL A 71 -4.85 -14.63 -13.58
N ASP A 72 -5.08 -14.55 -14.89
CA ASP A 72 -4.20 -15.20 -15.88
C ASP A 72 -2.92 -14.39 -16.10
N LEU A 73 -1.95 -14.59 -15.22
CA LEU A 73 -0.62 -13.99 -15.31
C LEU A 73 0.07 -14.33 -16.64
N ALA A 74 -0.09 -15.55 -17.17
CA ALA A 74 0.56 -15.96 -18.40
C ALA A 74 0.01 -15.18 -19.61
N ALA A 75 -1.30 -14.93 -19.67
CA ALA A 75 -1.92 -14.07 -20.68
C ALA A 75 -1.48 -12.60 -20.58
N ALA A 76 -1.23 -12.09 -19.37
CA ALA A 76 -0.63 -10.76 -19.16
C ALA A 76 0.88 -10.71 -19.55
N GLY A 77 1.54 -11.86 -19.68
CA GLY A 77 2.99 -11.97 -19.91
C GLY A 77 3.82 -11.91 -18.63
N TYR A 78 3.22 -12.28 -17.50
CA TYR A 78 3.81 -12.33 -16.16
C TYR A 78 4.21 -13.75 -15.75
N VAL A 79 5.04 -13.84 -14.71
CA VAL A 79 5.35 -15.06 -13.97
C VAL A 79 5.13 -14.85 -12.47
N GLU A 80 4.71 -15.90 -11.76
CA GLU A 80 4.70 -15.97 -10.30
C GLU A 80 5.84 -16.89 -9.84
N GLU A 81 6.70 -16.40 -8.96
CA GLU A 81 7.82 -17.16 -8.38
C GLU A 81 7.90 -16.92 -6.86
N GLU A 82 7.99 -18.00 -6.08
CA GLU A 82 8.19 -17.92 -4.62
C GLU A 82 9.68 -17.98 -4.27
N PHE A 83 10.12 -17.16 -3.32
CA PHE A 83 11.49 -17.18 -2.78
C PHE A 83 11.45 -17.18 -1.26
N PHE A 84 12.43 -17.80 -0.61
CA PHE A 84 12.64 -17.67 0.83
C PHE A 84 13.70 -16.60 1.15
N LEU A 85 13.36 -15.72 2.10
CA LEU A 85 14.25 -14.73 2.68
C LEU A 85 14.72 -15.22 4.06
N GLU A 86 16.03 -15.32 4.25
CA GLU A 86 16.66 -15.76 5.50
C GLU A 86 17.64 -14.68 6.00
N GLY A 87 17.48 -14.27 7.26
CA GLY A 87 18.19 -13.10 7.80
C GLY A 87 18.19 -13.02 9.32
N THR A 88 18.55 -11.85 9.85
CA THR A 88 18.50 -11.55 11.29
C THR A 88 17.77 -10.24 11.49
N ALA A 89 16.54 -10.33 11.97
CA ALA A 89 15.63 -9.21 12.16
C ALA A 89 15.82 -8.55 13.52
N ARG A 90 15.57 -7.24 13.58
CA ARG A 90 15.45 -6.44 14.80
C ARG A 90 14.01 -6.48 15.32
N ALA A 91 13.85 -6.52 16.63
CA ALA A 91 12.63 -6.07 17.29
C ALA A 91 12.86 -4.68 17.89
N PHE A 92 11.78 -3.92 18.05
CA PHE A 92 11.81 -2.52 18.48
C PHE A 92 11.10 -2.32 19.82
N ALA A 93 11.56 -1.34 20.60
CA ALA A 93 10.90 -0.85 21.81
C ALA A 93 10.47 0.61 21.62
N GLN A 94 9.29 0.95 22.15
CA GLN A 94 8.79 2.32 22.20
C GLN A 94 9.71 3.19 23.07
N VAL A 95 10.02 4.41 22.60
CA VAL A 95 10.78 5.41 23.34
C VAL A 95 9.87 6.57 23.70
N GLY A 96 9.69 6.84 25.01
CA GLY A 96 8.80 7.89 25.49
C GLY A 96 7.31 7.60 25.19
N ASP A 97 6.51 8.66 25.16
CA ASP A 97 5.06 8.56 24.93
C ASP A 97 4.74 8.72 23.44
N TRP A 98 4.13 7.69 22.82
CA TRP A 98 3.57 7.78 21.47
C TRP A 98 2.24 8.54 21.50
N THR A 99 2.13 9.62 20.72
CA THR A 99 0.94 10.47 20.68
C THR A 99 0.16 10.34 19.37
N ILE A 100 -0.99 11.01 19.25
CA ILE A 100 -1.81 11.01 18.02
C ILE A 100 -1.10 11.59 16.80
N ASP A 101 -0.01 12.34 16.97
CA ASP A 101 0.75 13.00 15.88
C ASP A 101 1.53 12.04 14.96
N GLY A 102 1.69 10.77 15.36
CA GLY A 102 2.46 9.78 14.60
C GLY A 102 3.98 9.93 14.70
N VAL A 103 4.50 10.84 15.54
CA VAL A 103 5.95 10.98 15.75
C VAL A 103 6.36 9.95 16.80
N TRP A 104 6.64 8.74 16.35
CA TRP A 104 6.73 7.54 17.19
C TRP A 104 8.16 7.00 17.30
N PRO A 105 9.05 7.61 18.09
CA PRO A 105 10.43 7.14 18.20
C PRO A 105 10.52 5.76 18.85
N VAL A 106 11.53 5.00 18.41
CA VAL A 106 11.83 3.64 18.85
C VAL A 106 13.32 3.46 19.14
N SER A 107 13.66 2.34 19.78
CA SER A 107 15.02 1.83 19.87
C SER A 107 15.07 0.35 19.51
N GLU A 108 16.24 -0.14 19.11
CA GLU A 108 16.48 -1.58 18.91
C GLU A 108 16.42 -2.31 20.26
N ALA A 109 15.53 -3.30 20.38
CA ALA A 109 15.27 -4.04 21.62
C ALA A 109 16.00 -5.39 21.66
N SER A 110 15.94 -6.15 20.57
CA SER A 110 16.56 -7.48 20.43
C SER A 110 16.76 -7.85 18.96
N LYS A 111 17.43 -8.98 18.70
CA LYS A 111 17.56 -9.57 17.36
C LYS A 111 17.29 -11.07 17.40
N ALA A 112 16.72 -11.60 16.33
CA ALA A 112 16.52 -13.02 16.14
C ALA A 112 16.71 -13.41 14.66
N ALA A 113 17.13 -14.65 14.43
CA ALA A 113 17.18 -15.22 13.09
C ALA A 113 15.75 -15.53 12.61
N TYR A 114 15.48 -15.30 11.33
CA TYR A 114 14.21 -15.62 10.70
C TYR A 114 14.43 -16.27 9.34
N LYS A 115 13.45 -17.08 8.92
CA LYS A 115 13.28 -17.51 7.55
C LYS A 115 11.80 -17.44 7.18
N THR A 116 11.48 -16.58 6.21
CA THR A 116 10.12 -16.40 5.69
C THR A 116 10.11 -16.51 4.16
N ARG A 117 8.95 -16.31 3.53
CA ARG A 117 8.80 -16.27 2.08
C ARG A 117 8.40 -14.88 1.54
N ILE A 118 8.61 -14.72 0.24
CA ILE A 118 7.96 -13.71 -0.61
C ILE A 118 7.38 -14.39 -1.86
N LEU A 119 6.27 -13.88 -2.38
CA LEU A 119 5.76 -14.20 -3.71
C LEU A 119 6.04 -13.03 -4.64
N VAL A 120 6.72 -13.27 -5.76
CA VAL A 120 7.01 -12.25 -6.77
C VAL A 120 6.14 -12.49 -8.00
N ARG A 121 5.33 -11.50 -8.38
CA ARG A 121 4.56 -11.48 -9.64
C ARG A 121 5.11 -10.37 -10.52
N ARG A 122 5.74 -10.71 -11.64
CA ARG A 122 6.52 -9.75 -12.44
C ARG A 122 6.41 -9.99 -13.96
N PRO A 123 6.59 -8.95 -14.81
CA PRO A 123 6.74 -9.12 -16.25
C PRO A 123 7.87 -10.10 -16.60
N THR A 124 7.64 -10.94 -17.61
CA THR A 124 8.67 -11.83 -18.18
C THR A 124 9.57 -11.12 -19.21
N ASP A 125 9.10 -10.01 -19.76
CA ASP A 125 9.83 -9.15 -20.70
C ASP A 125 10.26 -7.85 -19.99
N PRO A 126 11.57 -7.62 -19.78
CA PRO A 126 12.07 -6.39 -19.17
C PRO A 126 11.69 -5.10 -19.93
N ALA A 127 11.35 -5.18 -21.23
CA ALA A 127 10.89 -4.02 -21.99
C ALA A 127 9.44 -3.62 -21.67
N LYS A 128 8.71 -4.43 -20.89
CA LYS A 128 7.37 -4.13 -20.37
C LYS A 128 7.37 -3.69 -18.90
N PHE A 129 8.51 -3.75 -18.19
CA PHE A 129 8.55 -3.40 -16.78
C PHE A 129 8.60 -1.88 -16.58
N SER A 130 7.68 -1.32 -15.79
CA SER A 130 7.60 0.13 -15.55
C SER A 130 8.76 0.71 -14.76
N GLY A 131 9.44 -0.12 -13.94
CA GLY A 131 10.32 0.33 -12.87
C GLY A 131 9.65 0.36 -11.50
N VAL A 132 8.32 0.18 -11.41
CA VAL A 132 7.57 0.17 -10.15
C VAL A 132 7.47 -1.25 -9.59
N VAL A 133 7.77 -1.41 -8.31
CA VAL A 133 7.49 -2.62 -7.53
C VAL A 133 6.55 -2.25 -6.38
N VAL A 134 5.40 -2.92 -6.29
CA VAL A 134 4.46 -2.80 -5.16
C VAL A 134 4.74 -3.94 -4.18
N VAL A 135 4.95 -3.64 -2.89
CA VAL A 135 5.35 -4.63 -1.88
C VAL A 135 4.29 -4.75 -0.79
N GLU A 136 3.51 -5.82 -0.86
CA GLU A 136 2.34 -6.01 -0.01
C GLU A 136 2.69 -6.71 1.30
N TRP A 137 2.34 -6.09 2.42
CA TRP A 137 2.28 -6.77 3.70
C TRP A 137 1.03 -7.66 3.73
N PHE A 138 1.20 -8.98 3.54
CA PHE A 138 0.08 -9.93 3.51
C PHE A 138 -0.83 -9.79 4.72
N ASN A 139 -2.14 -9.75 4.47
CA ASN A 139 -3.12 -9.71 5.54
C ASN A 139 -3.24 -11.12 6.16
N VAL A 140 -2.95 -11.24 7.45
CA VAL A 140 -2.97 -12.52 8.18
C VAL A 140 -4.16 -12.67 9.15
N THR A 141 -5.21 -11.87 8.98
CA THR A 141 -6.42 -11.89 9.85
C THR A 141 -7.12 -13.25 9.83
N SER A 142 -6.99 -14.01 8.74
CA SER A 142 -7.49 -15.38 8.64
C SER A 142 -6.51 -16.47 9.04
N HIS A 143 -5.42 -16.12 9.74
CA HIS A 143 -4.34 -17.02 10.14
C HIS A 143 -3.60 -17.70 8.95
N VAL A 144 -3.70 -17.10 7.76
CA VAL A 144 -3.06 -17.50 6.50
C VAL A 144 -2.68 -16.23 5.73
N ASP A 145 -1.72 -16.30 4.82
CA ASP A 145 -1.36 -15.17 3.96
C ASP A 145 -2.45 -14.89 2.92
N ILE A 146 -2.89 -13.62 2.82
CA ILE A 146 -3.82 -13.13 1.79
C ILE A 146 -3.21 -11.91 1.09
N ASP A 147 -3.30 -11.89 -0.24
CA ASP A 147 -2.91 -10.83 -1.17
C ASP A 147 -4.10 -9.91 -1.51
N VAL A 148 -4.59 -9.22 -0.48
CA VAL A 148 -5.79 -8.37 -0.55
C VAL A 148 -5.59 -7.22 -1.53
N ASP A 149 -4.45 -6.54 -1.45
CA ASP A 149 -4.19 -5.36 -2.29
C ASP A 149 -3.92 -5.76 -3.74
N PHE A 150 -3.22 -6.88 -3.99
CA PHE A 150 -3.21 -7.47 -5.34
C PHE A 150 -4.63 -7.83 -5.82
N GLY A 151 -5.50 -8.31 -4.94
CA GLY A 151 -6.91 -8.60 -5.24
C GLY A 151 -7.62 -7.40 -5.88
N PHE A 152 -7.44 -6.19 -5.33
CA PHE A 152 -8.00 -4.96 -5.88
C PHE A 152 -7.17 -4.35 -7.03
N LEU A 153 -5.84 -4.38 -6.95
CA LEU A 153 -4.92 -3.64 -7.83
C LEU A 153 -4.41 -4.43 -9.03
N SER A 154 -4.66 -5.74 -9.12
CA SER A 154 -4.12 -6.61 -10.17
C SER A 154 -4.39 -6.11 -11.60
N MET A 155 -5.51 -5.42 -11.84
CA MET A 155 -5.80 -4.82 -13.15
C MET A 155 -4.82 -3.71 -13.51
N GLU A 156 -4.55 -2.75 -12.61
CA GLU A 156 -3.57 -1.69 -12.84
C GLU A 156 -2.14 -2.23 -12.86
N ILE A 157 -1.79 -3.10 -11.90
CA ILE A 157 -0.44 -3.71 -11.79
C ILE A 157 -0.06 -4.42 -13.10
N LEU A 158 -0.96 -5.23 -13.66
CA LEU A 158 -0.72 -5.96 -14.92
C LEU A 158 -0.83 -5.08 -16.17
N ARG A 159 -1.66 -4.04 -16.15
CA ARG A 159 -1.84 -3.07 -17.25
C ARG A 159 -0.59 -2.21 -17.44
N GLU A 160 -0.10 -1.61 -16.36
CA GLU A 160 1.03 -0.69 -16.36
C GLU A 160 2.38 -1.39 -16.17
N GLY A 161 2.46 -2.72 -16.30
CA GLY A 161 3.73 -3.44 -16.29
C GLY A 161 4.49 -3.38 -14.95
N HIS A 162 3.80 -3.13 -13.84
CA HIS A 162 4.39 -3.09 -12.51
C HIS A 162 4.70 -4.50 -12.02
N ALA A 163 5.75 -4.68 -11.22
CA ALA A 163 5.91 -5.91 -10.45
C ALA A 163 5.21 -5.78 -9.08
N TRP A 164 4.79 -6.90 -8.51
CA TRP A 164 4.25 -6.97 -7.16
C TRP A 164 5.00 -8.04 -6.35
N VAL A 165 5.20 -7.80 -5.06
CA VAL A 165 5.86 -8.72 -4.14
C VAL A 165 5.12 -8.80 -2.81
N GLY A 166 4.35 -9.88 -2.60
CA GLY A 166 3.70 -10.15 -1.32
C GLY A 166 4.67 -10.76 -0.30
N VAL A 167 4.63 -10.27 0.94
CA VAL A 167 5.59 -10.61 2.01
C VAL A 167 4.88 -11.26 3.20
N THR A 168 5.28 -12.49 3.53
CA THR A 168 4.87 -13.19 4.77
C THR A 168 5.60 -12.58 5.97
N ALA A 169 5.11 -11.43 6.45
CA ALA A 169 5.77 -10.63 7.48
C ALA A 169 5.39 -10.99 8.93
N GLN A 170 4.50 -11.98 9.15
CA GLN A 170 3.98 -12.35 10.47
C GLN A 170 3.99 -13.86 10.69
N ALA A 171 4.13 -14.29 11.95
CA ALA A 171 4.33 -15.70 12.31
C ALA A 171 3.10 -16.57 12.06
N ILE A 172 1.90 -16.03 12.29
CA ILE A 172 0.67 -16.83 12.31
C ILE A 172 0.36 -17.50 10.96
N ALA A 173 0.67 -16.86 9.84
CA ALA A 173 0.48 -17.44 8.50
C ALA A 173 1.42 -18.62 8.22
N ILE A 174 2.59 -18.69 8.87
CA ILE A 174 3.52 -19.81 8.78
C ILE A 174 3.06 -20.97 9.66
N GLU A 175 2.66 -20.67 10.90
CA GLU A 175 2.51 -21.63 12.00
C GLU A 175 1.08 -22.13 12.24
N SER A 176 0.06 -21.50 11.64
CA SER A 176 -1.35 -21.82 11.87
C SER A 176 -1.72 -23.29 11.59
N ILE A 177 -2.50 -23.85 12.51
CA ILE A 177 -3.17 -25.15 12.38
C ILE A 177 -4.68 -25.01 12.08
N GLY A 178 -5.11 -23.82 11.66
CA GLY A 178 -6.48 -23.54 11.19
C GLY A 178 -7.36 -22.75 12.15
N SER A 179 -8.67 -22.70 11.84
CA SER A 179 -9.73 -22.02 12.59
C SER A 179 -9.66 -20.49 12.65
N GLY A 180 -9.09 -19.86 11.61
CA GLY A 180 -9.45 -18.49 11.24
C GLY A 180 -10.87 -18.40 10.64
N PRO A 181 -11.33 -17.21 10.19
CA PRO A 181 -12.67 -17.01 9.64
C PRO A 181 -12.97 -17.84 8.38
N PHE A 182 -11.95 -18.31 7.66
CA PHE A 182 -12.09 -19.20 6.50
C PHE A 182 -12.29 -20.69 6.87
N GLY A 183 -12.38 -21.02 8.17
CA GLY A 183 -12.70 -22.35 8.67
C GLY A 183 -11.50 -23.15 9.17
N ALA A 184 -11.74 -24.42 9.49
CA ALA A 184 -10.71 -25.32 10.05
C ALA A 184 -9.69 -25.80 9.01
N GLY A 185 -10.08 -25.90 7.73
CA GLY A 185 -9.19 -26.33 6.64
C GLY A 185 -8.22 -25.25 6.14
N ALA A 186 -8.48 -23.97 6.43
CA ALA A 186 -7.60 -22.86 6.10
C ALA A 186 -6.42 -22.77 7.08
N VAL A 187 -5.35 -23.52 6.80
CA VAL A 187 -4.17 -23.71 7.65
C VAL A 187 -2.93 -22.97 7.12
N GLY A 188 -1.98 -22.68 8.01
CA GLY A 188 -0.73 -21.99 7.68
C GLY A 188 0.28 -22.85 6.90
N LEU A 189 1.31 -22.20 6.37
CA LEU A 189 2.27 -22.77 5.41
C LEU A 189 2.88 -24.11 5.87
N LEU A 190 3.35 -24.20 7.12
CA LEU A 190 3.95 -25.41 7.68
C LEU A 190 2.98 -26.60 7.71
N THR A 191 1.69 -26.34 7.86
CA THR A 191 0.62 -27.35 7.92
C THR A 191 0.11 -27.70 6.52
N TRP A 192 0.11 -26.74 5.59
CA TRP A 192 -0.48 -26.87 4.25
C TRP A 192 0.38 -27.68 3.26
N ASP A 193 1.70 -27.45 3.26
CA ASP A 193 2.69 -28.22 2.49
C ASP A 193 4.03 -28.35 3.26
N PRO A 194 4.14 -29.31 4.20
CA PRO A 194 5.33 -29.48 5.02
C PRO A 194 6.61 -29.73 4.22
N ASP A 195 6.54 -30.42 3.08
CA ASP A 195 7.70 -30.71 2.22
C ASP A 195 8.27 -29.44 1.57
N ARG A 196 7.43 -28.43 1.37
CA ARG A 196 7.80 -27.11 0.85
C ARG A 196 8.32 -26.18 1.94
N TYR A 197 7.61 -26.11 3.08
CA TYR A 197 7.76 -25.02 4.04
C TYR A 197 8.48 -25.35 5.35
N ASN A 198 8.87 -26.61 5.61
CA ASN A 198 9.50 -27.03 6.89
C ASN A 198 10.75 -26.25 7.34
N SER A 199 11.40 -25.48 6.46
CA SER A 199 12.55 -24.63 6.82
C SER A 199 12.18 -23.21 7.29
N LEU A 200 10.92 -22.80 7.17
CA LEU A 200 10.45 -21.50 7.64
C LEU A 200 10.44 -21.44 9.18
N HIS A 201 10.78 -20.27 9.71
CA HIS A 201 10.82 -19.98 11.14
C HIS A 201 10.65 -18.48 11.35
N HIS A 202 9.60 -18.08 12.08
CA HIS A 202 9.34 -16.68 12.40
C HIS A 202 9.53 -16.44 13.90
N PRO A 203 10.40 -15.51 14.34
CA PRO A 203 10.67 -15.27 15.76
C PRO A 203 9.55 -14.50 16.51
N GLY A 204 8.29 -14.61 16.07
CA GLY A 204 7.14 -13.81 16.53
C GLY A 204 7.04 -12.42 15.87
N ASP A 205 5.88 -11.78 15.99
CA ASP A 205 5.57 -10.55 15.23
C ASP A 205 6.34 -9.31 15.71
N ALA A 206 7.03 -9.39 16.86
CA ALA A 206 7.96 -8.34 17.33
C ALA A 206 9.06 -7.98 16.32
N TYR A 207 9.34 -8.89 15.39
CA TYR A 207 10.36 -8.74 14.34
C TYR A 207 9.77 -8.40 12.96
N SER A 208 8.44 -8.40 12.82
CA SER A 208 7.71 -8.26 11.55
C SER A 208 8.11 -7.02 10.75
N TYR A 209 8.18 -5.86 11.42
CA TYR A 209 8.54 -4.59 10.79
C TYR A 209 9.97 -4.57 10.21
N ASP A 210 10.92 -5.26 10.84
CA ASP A 210 12.27 -5.35 10.30
C ASP A 210 12.35 -6.41 9.20
N ILE A 211 11.60 -7.53 9.31
CA ILE A 211 11.48 -8.52 8.23
C ILE A 211 10.91 -7.87 6.95
N PHE A 212 9.84 -7.08 7.09
CA PHE A 212 9.25 -6.31 5.99
C PHE A 212 10.22 -5.23 5.46
N SER A 213 11.01 -4.58 6.32
CA SER A 213 12.08 -3.68 5.87
C SER A 213 13.18 -4.41 5.08
N GLN A 214 13.62 -5.58 5.57
CA GLN A 214 14.67 -6.38 4.93
C GLN A 214 14.17 -6.92 3.58
N ALA A 215 12.87 -7.20 3.41
CA ALA A 215 12.29 -7.57 2.11
C ALA A 215 12.50 -6.47 1.06
N GLY A 216 12.00 -5.25 1.28
CA GLY A 216 12.18 -4.13 0.35
C GLY A 216 13.65 -3.78 0.08
N ALA A 217 14.50 -3.77 1.11
CA ALA A 217 15.94 -3.54 0.96
C ALA A 217 16.62 -4.61 0.09
N THR A 218 16.15 -5.86 0.17
CA THR A 218 16.64 -6.99 -0.64
C THR A 218 16.16 -6.91 -2.09
N LEU A 219 14.96 -6.40 -2.35
CA LEU A 219 14.45 -6.17 -3.71
C LEU A 219 15.22 -5.06 -4.42
N GLN A 220 15.64 -4.01 -3.70
CA GLN A 220 16.53 -2.97 -4.23
C GLN A 220 17.98 -3.44 -4.43
N ASN A 221 18.50 -4.31 -3.55
CA ASN A 221 19.91 -4.70 -3.51
C ASN A 221 20.11 -6.22 -3.26
N PRO A 222 19.68 -7.11 -4.18
CA PRO A 222 19.63 -8.56 -3.92
C PRO A 222 21.05 -9.18 -3.77
N PRO A 223 21.37 -9.84 -2.64
CA PRO A 223 22.68 -10.42 -2.39
C PRO A 223 22.81 -11.81 -3.04
N GLY A 224 22.86 -11.86 -4.37
CA GLY A 224 23.16 -13.05 -5.16
C GLY A 224 22.01 -13.49 -6.06
N ILE A 225 21.01 -14.19 -5.50
CA ILE A 225 19.77 -14.50 -6.23
C ILE A 225 18.89 -13.26 -6.20
N ASP A 226 18.48 -12.80 -7.37
CA ASP A 226 17.57 -11.67 -7.56
C ASP A 226 16.12 -12.17 -7.72
N PRO A 227 15.21 -11.88 -6.76
CA PRO A 227 13.80 -12.25 -6.87
C PRO A 227 13.09 -11.61 -8.08
N LEU A 228 13.55 -10.44 -8.51
CA LEU A 228 13.00 -9.70 -9.65
C LEU A 228 13.56 -10.18 -11.00
N GLY A 229 14.49 -11.15 -10.99
CA GLY A 229 14.98 -11.83 -12.20
C GLY A 229 15.73 -10.92 -13.18
N GLY A 230 16.40 -9.88 -12.68
CA GLY A 230 17.14 -8.88 -13.45
C GLY A 230 16.41 -7.56 -13.67
N LEU A 231 15.12 -7.45 -13.34
CA LEU A 231 14.38 -6.18 -13.40
C LEU A 231 14.95 -5.21 -12.36
N GLN A 232 15.14 -3.94 -12.75
CA GLN A 232 15.80 -2.94 -11.90
C GLN A 232 14.76 -1.95 -11.36
N PRO A 233 14.37 -2.01 -10.07
CA PRO A 233 13.38 -1.10 -9.51
C PRO A 233 13.88 0.34 -9.53
N GLN A 234 12.97 1.25 -9.90
CA GLN A 234 13.13 2.70 -9.84
C GLN A 234 12.28 3.31 -8.72
N ILE A 235 11.15 2.65 -8.40
CA ILE A 235 10.21 3.00 -7.33
C ILE A 235 9.84 1.69 -6.63
N ILE A 236 9.93 1.65 -5.29
CA ILE A 236 9.39 0.57 -4.47
C ILE A 236 8.36 1.11 -3.49
N LEU A 237 7.09 0.81 -3.75
CA LEU A 237 5.96 1.15 -2.91
C LEU A 237 5.71 0.04 -1.89
N ALA A 238 5.11 0.38 -0.75
CA ALA A 238 4.60 -0.60 0.20
C ALA A 238 3.12 -0.38 0.53
N ASP A 239 2.36 -1.47 0.52
CA ASP A 239 0.93 -1.49 0.79
C ASP A 239 0.53 -2.58 1.80
N GLY A 240 -0.76 -2.56 2.16
CA GLY A 240 -1.35 -3.43 3.17
C GLY A 240 -2.75 -2.94 3.56
N GLN A 241 -3.66 -3.90 3.71
CA GLN A 241 -5.09 -3.70 3.94
C GLN A 241 -5.50 -4.13 5.37
N SER A 242 -6.43 -3.42 6.01
CA SER A 242 -7.02 -3.79 7.33
C SER A 242 -5.98 -4.01 8.43
N GLN A 243 -5.75 -5.25 8.89
CA GLN A 243 -4.73 -5.55 9.91
C GLN A 243 -3.33 -5.15 9.45
N SER A 244 -2.96 -5.44 8.20
CA SER A 244 -1.66 -5.02 7.68
C SER A 244 -1.63 -3.51 7.46
N ALA A 245 -2.73 -2.85 7.09
CA ALA A 245 -2.83 -1.38 7.08
C ALA A 245 -2.58 -0.76 8.47
N ILE A 246 -3.15 -1.36 9.52
CA ILE A 246 -2.92 -0.95 10.92
C ILE A 246 -1.45 -1.17 11.33
N ARG A 247 -0.76 -2.19 10.80
CA ARG A 247 0.70 -2.31 10.91
C ARG A 247 1.44 -1.27 10.06
N MET A 248 0.97 -0.93 8.87
CA MET A 248 1.58 0.09 8.00
C MET A 248 1.55 1.49 8.63
N VAL A 249 0.50 1.84 9.40
CA VAL A 249 0.49 3.06 10.23
C VAL A 249 1.69 3.08 11.19
N THR A 250 1.94 1.97 11.90
CA THR A 250 3.09 1.85 12.81
C THR A 250 4.42 1.83 12.06
N TYR A 251 4.49 1.17 10.90
CA TYR A 251 5.67 1.15 10.04
C TYR A 251 6.06 2.56 9.60
N VAL A 252 5.12 3.31 9.02
CA VAL A 252 5.33 4.68 8.50
C VAL A 252 5.67 5.66 9.62
N ASN A 253 4.98 5.57 10.76
CA ASN A 253 5.18 6.48 11.89
C ASN A 253 6.52 6.25 12.62
N ALA A 254 6.88 4.99 12.86
CA ALA A 254 7.95 4.60 13.78
C ALA A 254 9.20 3.99 13.12
N ILE A 255 9.04 3.26 12.02
CA ILE A 255 10.09 2.39 11.46
C ILE A 255 10.72 2.98 10.20
N HIS A 256 9.91 3.45 9.25
CA HIS A 256 10.35 4.10 8.01
C HIS A 256 11.32 5.28 8.21
N PRO A 257 11.17 6.20 9.20
CA PRO A 257 12.06 7.35 9.36
C PRO A 257 13.55 6.96 9.51
N ASP A 258 13.80 5.85 10.20
CA ASP A 258 15.13 5.26 10.32
C ASP A 258 15.40 4.26 9.18
N ALA A 259 14.45 3.41 8.78
CA ALA A 259 14.66 2.37 7.78
C ALA A 259 14.93 2.91 6.37
N GLY A 260 14.13 3.87 5.88
CA GLY A 260 14.30 4.52 4.58
C GLY A 260 14.24 3.60 3.37
N VAL A 261 13.44 2.53 3.42
CA VAL A 261 13.41 1.46 2.40
C VAL A 261 12.43 1.74 1.25
N TYR A 262 11.21 2.16 1.57
CA TYR A 262 10.14 2.35 0.59
C TYR A 262 10.01 3.82 0.19
N ASP A 263 9.77 4.04 -1.11
CA ASP A 263 9.70 5.37 -1.69
C ASP A 263 8.32 6.02 -1.51
N GLY A 264 7.27 5.22 -1.31
CA GLY A 264 5.90 5.68 -1.04
C GLY A 264 5.02 4.57 -0.45
N PHE A 265 3.86 4.94 0.07
CA PHE A 265 2.98 4.05 0.83
C PHE A 265 1.50 4.18 0.44
N LEU A 266 0.79 3.05 0.36
CA LEU A 266 -0.67 2.98 0.30
C LEU A 266 -1.18 2.27 1.56
N ILE A 267 -2.01 2.95 2.36
CA ILE A 267 -2.56 2.40 3.61
C ILE A 267 -4.08 2.26 3.43
N HIS A 268 -4.54 1.01 3.28
CA HIS A 268 -5.88 0.70 2.77
C HIS A 268 -6.82 0.17 3.86
N ASN A 269 -7.98 0.82 4.04
CA ASN A 269 -9.06 0.41 4.94
C ASN A 269 -8.58 0.14 6.38
N ARG A 270 -7.80 1.09 6.91
CA ARG A 270 -7.23 1.09 8.27
C ARG A 270 -8.22 1.59 9.33
N ALA A 271 -8.13 1.03 10.54
CA ALA A 271 -8.73 1.65 11.72
C ALA A 271 -8.00 2.95 12.15
N GLY A 272 -8.59 3.70 13.08
CA GLY A 272 -8.04 4.95 13.62
C GLY A 272 -6.83 4.80 14.55
N PHE A 273 -6.18 3.64 14.61
CA PHE A 273 -5.00 3.35 15.44
C PHE A 273 -3.90 2.64 14.63
N GLY A 274 -2.72 2.48 15.23
CA GLY A 274 -1.65 1.62 14.72
C GLY A 274 -1.55 0.29 15.48
N ALA A 275 -0.81 -0.67 14.94
CA ALA A 275 -0.49 -1.91 15.64
C ALA A 275 0.58 -1.70 16.73
N SER A 276 0.69 -2.64 17.67
CA SER A 276 1.80 -2.64 18.62
C SER A 276 3.12 -2.99 17.91
N LEU A 277 4.26 -2.76 18.57
CA LEU A 277 5.58 -3.17 18.05
C LEU A 277 5.78 -4.70 18.01
N GLY A 278 4.82 -5.50 18.48
CA GLY A 278 4.78 -6.95 18.32
C GLY A 278 3.35 -7.44 18.10
N ASP A 279 2.82 -8.20 19.07
CA ASP A 279 1.48 -8.78 18.98
C ASP A 279 0.40 -7.74 19.31
N GLY A 280 -0.74 -7.80 18.61
CA GLY A 280 -1.92 -6.97 18.88
C GLY A 280 -1.80 -5.49 18.50
N TYR A 281 -2.76 -4.69 18.99
CA TYR A 281 -2.97 -3.30 18.60
C TYR A 281 -2.43 -2.29 19.61
N ALA A 282 -2.07 -1.09 19.16
CA ALA A 282 -1.81 0.02 20.07
C ALA A 282 -3.12 0.54 20.68
N THR A 283 -3.07 1.03 21.92
CA THR A 283 -4.24 1.51 22.66
C THR A 283 -4.57 2.99 22.42
N SER A 284 -3.84 3.64 21.50
CA SER A 284 -3.98 5.06 21.15
C SER A 284 -4.35 5.25 19.68
N VAL A 285 -5.18 6.25 19.41
CA VAL A 285 -5.46 6.73 18.06
C VAL A 285 -4.22 7.35 17.41
N ALA A 286 -4.09 7.20 16.10
CA ALA A 286 -2.86 7.49 15.36
C ALA A 286 -3.11 8.16 14.00
N LYS A 287 -2.63 9.40 13.82
CA LYS A 287 -2.47 10.02 12.50
C LYS A 287 -1.20 9.52 11.82
N VAL A 288 -1.12 9.71 10.52
CA VAL A 288 0.13 9.57 9.77
C VAL A 288 0.91 10.87 9.89
N ARG A 289 2.18 10.79 10.32
CA ARG A 289 3.10 11.92 10.42
C ARG A 289 3.32 12.61 9.06
N THR A 290 3.40 13.94 9.06
CA THR A 290 3.41 14.79 7.83
C THR A 290 4.78 15.42 7.54
N ASP A 291 5.85 14.89 8.13
CA ASP A 291 7.23 15.34 8.02
C ASP A 291 8.14 14.39 7.23
N LEU A 292 7.57 13.39 6.56
CA LEU A 292 8.27 12.45 5.69
C LEU A 292 8.51 13.04 4.30
N ASP A 293 9.55 12.56 3.63
CA ASP A 293 9.77 12.82 2.20
C ASP A 293 9.04 11.81 1.30
N ALA A 294 8.87 10.55 1.78
CA ALA A 294 8.06 9.54 1.12
C ALA A 294 6.55 9.85 1.28
N PRO A 295 5.76 9.93 0.20
CA PRO A 295 4.31 10.12 0.28
C PRO A 295 3.56 8.93 0.85
N VAL A 296 2.43 9.22 1.49
CA VAL A 296 1.50 8.25 2.07
C VAL A 296 0.10 8.54 1.58
N PHE A 297 -0.48 7.63 0.82
CA PHE A 297 -1.88 7.66 0.42
C PHE A 297 -2.67 6.81 1.42
N GLN A 298 -3.66 7.42 2.10
CA GLN A 298 -4.65 6.67 2.86
C GLN A 298 -5.90 6.46 1.99
N PHE A 299 -6.34 5.21 1.85
CA PHE A 299 -7.61 4.85 1.22
C PHE A 299 -8.53 4.28 2.30
N THR A 300 -9.79 4.70 2.34
CA THR A 300 -10.78 4.18 3.28
C THR A 300 -12.19 4.17 2.69
N THR A 301 -13.03 3.26 3.16
CA THR A 301 -14.45 3.15 2.78
C THR A 301 -15.38 3.76 3.83
N GLU A 302 -16.69 3.63 3.64
CA GLU A 302 -17.67 3.90 4.69
C GLU A 302 -17.49 3.00 5.92
N THR A 303 -16.98 1.78 5.77
CA THR A 303 -16.94 0.77 6.85
C THR A 303 -16.02 1.21 8.01
N GLU A 304 -14.85 1.77 7.74
CA GLU A 304 -13.85 2.09 8.77
C GLU A 304 -14.20 3.32 9.61
N LEU A 305 -15.19 4.12 9.21
CA LEU A 305 -15.35 5.49 9.70
C LEU A 305 -15.56 5.57 11.21
N PHE A 306 -16.34 4.67 11.82
CA PHE A 306 -16.68 4.70 13.25
C PHE A 306 -16.11 3.53 14.06
N GLU A 307 -16.13 2.31 13.52
CA GLU A 307 -15.47 1.16 14.12
C GLU A 307 -14.71 0.32 13.08
N LEU A 308 -13.81 -0.54 13.56
CA LEU A 308 -13.36 -1.69 12.78
C LEU A 308 -13.15 -2.87 13.74
N ALA A 309 -13.66 -4.05 13.38
CA ALA A 309 -13.54 -5.28 14.17
C ALA A 309 -14.02 -5.17 15.65
N GLY A 310 -15.10 -4.42 15.92
CA GLY A 310 -15.64 -4.25 17.27
C GLY A 310 -14.87 -3.25 18.14
N VAL A 311 -13.95 -2.48 17.54
CA VAL A 311 -13.15 -1.45 18.23
C VAL A 311 -13.68 -0.07 17.86
N ASP A 312 -14.24 0.65 18.84
CA ASP A 312 -14.72 2.04 18.77
C ASP A 312 -13.56 3.05 18.63
N LEU A 313 -12.73 2.87 17.62
CA LEU A 313 -11.60 3.72 17.25
C LEU A 313 -11.52 3.84 15.72
N GLY A 314 -12.65 4.14 15.07
CA GLY A 314 -12.74 4.32 13.63
C GLY A 314 -11.95 5.51 13.07
N PHE A 315 -11.85 5.56 11.75
CA PHE A 315 -11.01 6.48 10.99
C PHE A 315 -11.39 7.96 11.19
N THR A 316 -12.65 8.28 11.45
CA THR A 316 -13.12 9.65 11.75
C THR A 316 -12.32 10.31 12.88
N LYS A 317 -11.90 9.53 13.89
CA LYS A 317 -11.13 10.00 15.06
C LYS A 317 -9.70 10.41 14.71
N VAL A 318 -9.21 10.09 13.50
CA VAL A 318 -7.88 10.44 12.98
C VAL A 318 -7.88 11.16 11.62
N ARG A 319 -9.05 11.51 11.07
CA ARG A 319 -9.16 12.38 9.88
C ARG A 319 -8.16 13.55 9.93
N GLN A 320 -7.35 13.67 8.89
CA GLN A 320 -6.31 14.69 8.75
C GLN A 320 -6.42 15.36 7.38
N PRO A 321 -6.12 16.66 7.25
CA PRO A 321 -6.10 17.32 5.95
C PRO A 321 -4.95 16.79 5.10
N ASP A 322 -5.13 16.87 3.78
CA ASP A 322 -4.06 16.63 2.81
C ASP A 322 -2.86 17.56 3.04
N SER A 323 -1.67 17.08 2.69
CA SER A 323 -0.38 17.68 3.00
C SER A 323 0.71 17.24 2.02
N ARG A 324 1.93 17.79 2.13
CA ARG A 324 3.09 17.45 1.27
C ARG A 324 3.31 15.94 1.10
N SER A 325 3.05 15.15 2.13
CA SER A 325 3.40 13.72 2.21
C SER A 325 2.25 12.83 2.69
N VAL A 326 1.04 13.37 2.92
CA VAL A 326 -0.15 12.55 3.25
C VAL A 326 -1.35 13.08 2.49
N HIS A 327 -2.02 12.22 1.73
CA HIS A 327 -3.31 12.46 1.06
C HIS A 327 -4.30 11.37 1.49
N THR A 328 -5.59 11.70 1.56
CA THR A 328 -6.63 10.74 2.00
C THR A 328 -7.86 10.74 1.08
N TRP A 329 -8.29 9.57 0.63
CA TRP A 329 -9.58 9.36 -0.02
C TRP A 329 -10.51 8.54 0.87
N GLU A 330 -11.71 9.07 1.10
CA GLU A 330 -12.83 8.36 1.70
C GLU A 330 -13.84 8.08 0.59
N VAL A 331 -14.00 6.82 0.17
CA VAL A 331 -14.70 6.47 -1.08
C VAL A 331 -16.15 6.09 -0.82
N THR A 332 -17.05 6.94 -1.31
CA THR A 332 -18.49 6.91 -1.05
C THR A 332 -19.14 5.62 -1.55
N GLY A 333 -20.00 5.01 -0.74
CA GLY A 333 -20.75 3.79 -1.08
C GLY A 333 -19.95 2.48 -1.13
N THR A 334 -18.64 2.49 -0.89
CA THR A 334 -17.78 1.28 -0.88
C THR A 334 -17.70 0.63 0.51
N SER A 335 -17.20 -0.61 0.57
CA SER A 335 -17.10 -1.41 1.81
C SER A 335 -15.75 -2.12 1.93
N HIS A 336 -15.32 -2.38 3.17
CA HIS A 336 -14.06 -3.06 3.51
C HIS A 336 -13.73 -4.33 2.70
N ALA A 337 -14.75 -5.12 2.33
CA ALA A 337 -14.63 -6.28 1.46
C ALA A 337 -15.84 -6.35 0.50
N ASP A 338 -15.70 -5.74 -0.68
CA ASP A 338 -16.74 -5.72 -1.72
C ASP A 338 -16.91 -7.07 -2.45
N ALA A 339 -17.94 -7.17 -3.28
CA ALA A 339 -18.25 -8.37 -4.07
C ALA A 339 -17.16 -8.74 -5.09
N HIS A 340 -16.37 -7.78 -5.59
CA HIS A 340 -15.28 -8.03 -6.51
C HIS A 340 -14.15 -8.79 -5.79
N TYR A 341 -13.69 -8.24 -4.67
CA TYR A 341 -12.66 -8.87 -3.84
C TYR A 341 -13.13 -10.22 -3.26
N LEU A 342 -14.34 -10.32 -2.71
CA LEU A 342 -14.85 -11.58 -2.15
C LEU A 342 -14.98 -12.70 -3.19
N THR A 343 -15.27 -12.37 -4.46
CA THR A 343 -15.27 -13.34 -5.57
C THR A 343 -13.85 -13.82 -5.90
N GLY A 344 -12.86 -12.91 -5.92
CA GLY A 344 -11.44 -13.26 -6.08
C GLY A 344 -10.93 -14.15 -4.95
N LEU A 345 -11.20 -13.75 -3.70
CA LEU A 345 -10.85 -14.47 -2.48
C LEU A 345 -11.43 -15.88 -2.44
N ASN A 346 -12.72 -16.05 -2.81
CA ASN A 346 -13.34 -17.36 -2.95
C ASN A 346 -12.55 -18.26 -3.92
N LYS A 347 -12.22 -17.73 -5.10
CA LYS A 347 -11.49 -18.46 -6.13
C LYS A 347 -10.09 -18.86 -5.66
N GLN A 348 -9.39 -18.00 -4.91
CA GLN A 348 -8.09 -18.34 -4.32
C GLN A 348 -8.23 -19.44 -3.27
N GLY A 349 -9.19 -19.27 -2.35
CA GLY A 349 -9.45 -20.21 -1.28
C GLY A 349 -9.74 -21.62 -1.80
N ASN A 350 -10.61 -21.73 -2.82
CA ASN A 350 -10.95 -22.99 -3.48
C ASN A 350 -9.82 -23.58 -4.36
N LEU A 351 -8.82 -22.80 -4.76
CA LEU A 351 -7.60 -23.32 -5.39
C LEU A 351 -6.63 -23.90 -4.35
N GLN A 352 -6.58 -23.31 -3.15
CA GLN A 352 -5.61 -23.65 -2.11
C GLN A 352 -6.11 -24.71 -1.11
N PHE A 353 -7.38 -24.70 -0.73
CA PHE A 353 -7.94 -25.52 0.35
C PHE A 353 -9.18 -26.30 -0.12
N GLU A 354 -9.28 -27.56 0.30
CA GLU A 354 -10.37 -28.48 -0.09
C GLU A 354 -11.71 -28.13 0.60
N ASP A 355 -11.67 -27.62 1.84
CA ASP A 355 -12.81 -27.20 2.65
C ASP A 355 -12.76 -25.67 2.94
N PHE A 356 -12.60 -24.83 1.90
CA PHE A 356 -12.62 -23.37 2.08
C PHE A 356 -14.03 -22.86 2.38
N LEU A 357 -14.19 -22.02 3.41
CA LEU A 357 -15.47 -21.37 3.67
C LEU A 357 -15.72 -20.24 2.68
N ASP A 358 -16.59 -20.50 1.71
CA ASP A 358 -17.10 -19.48 0.80
C ASP A 358 -17.91 -18.41 1.54
N LEU A 359 -17.29 -17.25 1.78
CA LEU A 359 -17.98 -16.10 2.34
C LEU A 359 -19.05 -15.54 1.39
N SER A 360 -18.82 -15.54 0.07
CA SER A 360 -19.76 -14.98 -0.89
C SER A 360 -21.11 -15.72 -0.91
N ALA A 361 -21.10 -17.05 -0.86
CA ALA A 361 -22.33 -17.86 -0.77
C ALA A 361 -23.07 -17.75 0.58
N VAL A 362 -22.46 -17.16 1.61
CA VAL A 362 -23.06 -16.93 2.93
C VAL A 362 -23.64 -15.51 3.06
N ILE A 363 -23.28 -14.59 2.15
CA ILE A 363 -23.60 -13.15 2.24
C ILE A 363 -24.58 -12.78 1.10
N PRO A 364 -25.92 -12.85 1.32
CA PRO A 364 -26.91 -12.65 0.26
C PRO A 364 -27.11 -11.18 -0.17
N ILE A 365 -26.41 -10.23 0.48
CA ILE A 365 -26.49 -8.78 0.20
C ILE A 365 -25.08 -8.17 0.37
N VAL A 366 -24.13 -8.55 -0.48
CA VAL A 366 -22.81 -7.91 -0.52
C VAL A 366 -22.93 -6.51 -1.13
N ASN A 367 -22.07 -5.59 -0.71
CA ASN A 367 -21.78 -4.36 -1.46
C ASN A 367 -21.15 -4.69 -2.82
N SER A 368 -21.64 -4.01 -3.87
CA SER A 368 -21.16 -4.13 -5.25
C SER A 368 -20.60 -2.81 -5.82
N ALA A 369 -20.30 -1.83 -4.95
CA ALA A 369 -19.64 -0.61 -5.38
C ALA A 369 -18.18 -0.96 -5.75
N PRO A 370 -17.75 -0.74 -7.01
CA PRO A 370 -16.46 -1.22 -7.49
C PRO A 370 -15.29 -0.38 -6.95
N GLN A 371 -14.84 -0.70 -5.74
CA GLN A 371 -13.78 0.01 -5.03
C GLN A 371 -12.45 -0.06 -5.82
N TYR A 372 -12.23 -1.14 -6.56
CA TYR A 372 -11.04 -1.36 -7.39
C TYR A 372 -10.77 -0.22 -8.39
N LEU A 373 -11.79 0.47 -8.90
CA LEU A 373 -11.63 1.57 -9.86
C LEU A 373 -10.92 2.78 -9.24
N ALA A 374 -11.30 3.12 -8.00
CA ALA A 374 -10.64 4.17 -7.24
C ALA A 374 -9.26 3.70 -6.73
N MET A 375 -9.09 2.42 -6.41
CA MET A 375 -7.78 1.85 -6.05
C MET A 375 -6.79 1.92 -7.22
N ASN A 376 -7.20 1.59 -8.45
CA ASN A 376 -6.38 1.77 -9.66
C ASN A 376 -5.90 3.23 -9.78
N ALA A 377 -6.81 4.19 -9.69
CA ALA A 377 -6.49 5.62 -9.77
C ALA A 377 -5.61 6.10 -8.58
N ALA A 378 -5.76 5.48 -7.40
CA ALA A 378 -4.94 5.77 -6.23
C ALA A 378 -3.50 5.27 -6.39
N LEU A 379 -3.30 4.04 -6.89
CA LEU A 379 -1.98 3.49 -7.21
C LEU A 379 -1.28 4.33 -8.29
N HIS A 380 -1.98 4.65 -9.38
CA HIS A 380 -1.46 5.51 -10.45
C HIS A 380 -0.99 6.87 -9.91
N SER A 381 -1.85 7.52 -9.10
CA SER A 381 -1.53 8.80 -8.48
C SER A 381 -0.40 8.72 -7.45
N LEU A 382 -0.20 7.58 -6.78
CA LEU A 382 0.93 7.37 -5.86
C LEU A 382 2.24 7.19 -6.63
N VAL A 383 2.21 6.51 -7.78
CA VAL A 383 3.37 6.37 -8.67
C VAL A 383 3.79 7.73 -9.22
N ASP A 384 2.86 8.54 -9.74
CA ASP A 384 3.13 9.94 -10.16
C ASP A 384 3.75 10.77 -9.02
N TRP A 385 3.17 10.66 -7.82
CA TRP A 385 3.58 11.45 -6.65
C TRP A 385 4.99 11.10 -6.16
N VAL A 386 5.42 9.84 -6.30
CA VAL A 386 6.82 9.44 -6.07
C VAL A 386 7.72 9.82 -7.24
N ALA A 387 7.26 9.65 -8.48
CA ALA A 387 8.07 9.81 -9.69
C ALA A 387 8.47 11.27 -9.99
N ASP A 388 7.52 12.22 -9.89
CA ASP A 388 7.77 13.64 -10.18
C ASP A 388 7.27 14.63 -9.11
N GLY A 389 6.52 14.15 -8.12
CA GLY A 389 5.98 14.96 -7.03
C GLY A 389 4.56 15.47 -7.25
N THR A 390 3.87 15.07 -8.33
CA THR A 390 2.47 15.40 -8.60
C THR A 390 1.54 14.63 -7.64
N PRO A 391 0.89 15.30 -6.66
CA PRO A 391 0.08 14.60 -5.67
C PRO A 391 -1.23 14.06 -6.28
N PRO A 392 -1.90 13.11 -5.60
CA PRO A 392 -3.30 12.75 -5.86
C PRO A 392 -4.23 13.96 -5.84
N ALA A 393 -5.40 13.84 -6.45
CA ALA A 393 -6.44 14.87 -6.30
C ALA A 393 -7.00 14.87 -4.87
N SER A 394 -7.25 16.05 -4.30
CA SER A 394 -7.91 16.16 -2.99
C SER A 394 -9.41 15.91 -3.10
N ALA A 395 -9.93 14.91 -2.39
CA ALA A 395 -11.36 14.66 -2.25
C ALA A 395 -11.89 15.29 -0.94
N PRO A 396 -13.18 15.69 -0.87
CA PRO A 396 -13.82 15.93 0.42
C PRO A 396 -13.93 14.60 1.21
N PRO A 397 -13.95 14.63 2.55
CA PRO A 397 -14.34 13.46 3.34
C PRO A 397 -15.82 13.12 3.10
N ILE A 398 -16.23 11.91 3.49
CA ILE A 398 -17.64 11.52 3.56
C ILE A 398 -18.33 12.36 4.64
N ASP A 399 -19.51 12.91 4.34
CA ASP A 399 -20.26 13.74 5.28
C ASP A 399 -20.72 12.90 6.48
N THR A 400 -20.39 13.36 7.69
CA THR A 400 -20.73 12.68 8.95
C THR A 400 -21.36 13.65 9.94
N ALA A 401 -22.44 13.25 10.60
CA ALA A 401 -23.11 14.00 11.64
C ALA A 401 -23.23 13.12 12.89
N ASP A 402 -22.68 13.60 14.01
CA ASP A 402 -22.36 12.77 15.18
C ASP A 402 -21.62 11.48 14.74
N ASP A 403 -21.93 10.32 15.33
CA ASP A 403 -21.32 9.02 14.98
C ASP A 403 -22.08 8.30 13.84
N ALA A 404 -22.54 9.04 12.81
CA ALA A 404 -23.26 8.49 11.66
C ALA A 404 -22.88 9.16 10.32
N ILE A 405 -22.96 8.38 9.22
CA ILE A 405 -22.85 8.90 7.84
C ILE A 405 -24.13 9.66 7.46
N VAL A 406 -23.97 10.83 6.85
CA VAL A 406 -25.08 11.58 6.26
C VAL A 406 -25.40 10.98 4.88
N ARG A 407 -26.65 10.60 4.66
CA ARG A 407 -27.12 9.91 3.45
C ARG A 407 -28.16 10.72 2.69
N ASP A 408 -28.23 10.51 1.38
CA ASP A 408 -29.20 11.13 0.48
C ASP A 408 -30.59 10.47 0.56
N ILE A 409 -31.52 10.89 -0.30
CA ILE A 409 -32.89 10.35 -0.34
C ILE A 409 -32.98 8.89 -0.83
N TYR A 410 -31.90 8.35 -1.38
CA TYR A 410 -31.76 6.97 -1.82
C TYR A 410 -30.92 6.11 -0.84
N GLY A 411 -30.34 6.75 0.18
CA GLY A 411 -29.49 6.13 1.19
C GLY A 411 -28.00 6.08 0.83
N ASN A 412 -27.59 6.59 -0.33
CA ASN A 412 -26.18 6.71 -0.67
C ASN A 412 -25.54 7.81 0.19
N ALA A 413 -24.30 7.64 0.65
CA ALA A 413 -23.65 8.65 1.49
C ALA A 413 -23.43 9.96 0.72
N LEU A 414 -23.34 11.08 1.46
CA LEU A 414 -22.94 12.39 0.96
C LEU A 414 -21.44 12.64 1.17
N GLY A 415 -20.89 13.63 0.46
CA GLY A 415 -19.44 13.87 0.43
C GLY A 415 -18.66 12.70 -0.19
N GLY A 416 -17.37 12.61 0.19
CA GLY A 416 -16.42 11.59 -0.24
C GLY A 416 -15.95 11.73 -1.69
N LEU A 417 -15.08 10.79 -2.11
CA LEU A 417 -14.81 10.52 -3.52
C LEU A 417 -15.97 9.69 -4.08
N ARG A 418 -16.66 10.24 -5.08
CA ARG A 418 -17.86 9.66 -5.68
C ARG A 418 -17.54 9.18 -7.10
N LEU A 419 -17.69 7.87 -7.32
CA LEU A 419 -17.57 7.25 -8.64
C LEU A 419 -18.88 7.36 -9.43
N PRO A 420 -18.91 7.10 -10.75
CA PRO A 420 -20.14 7.17 -11.56
C PRO A 420 -21.32 6.35 -11.01
N HIS A 421 -21.03 5.22 -10.33
CA HIS A 421 -22.01 4.37 -9.62
C HIS A 421 -22.77 5.08 -8.48
N ILE A 422 -22.26 6.22 -8.00
CA ILE A 422 -22.78 7.04 -6.89
C ILE A 422 -23.34 8.38 -7.40
N GLU A 423 -22.81 8.90 -8.51
CA GLU A 423 -23.37 10.07 -9.22
C GLU A 423 -24.60 9.71 -10.07
N VAL A 424 -24.64 8.49 -10.60
CA VAL A 424 -25.72 7.95 -11.44
C VAL A 424 -26.27 6.67 -10.81
N PRO A 425 -26.87 6.76 -9.60
CA PRO A 425 -27.21 5.59 -8.81
C PRO A 425 -28.36 4.79 -9.43
N ILE A 426 -28.16 3.47 -9.50
CA ILE A 426 -29.20 2.47 -9.85
C ILE A 426 -29.60 1.60 -8.64
N ALA A 427 -28.94 1.85 -7.50
CA ALA A 427 -29.07 1.12 -6.25
C ALA A 427 -28.66 2.00 -5.08
N LEU A 428 -29.05 1.58 -3.87
CA LEU A 428 -28.30 1.88 -2.66
C LEU A 428 -26.96 1.13 -2.72
N LEU A 429 -25.87 1.86 -2.52
CA LEU A 429 -24.52 1.37 -2.30
C LEU A 429 -24.02 1.91 -0.96
N SER A 430 -23.62 1.02 -0.05
CA SER A 430 -23.30 1.35 1.34
C SER A 430 -22.26 0.39 1.92
N GLY A 431 -21.26 0.92 2.63
CA GLY A 431 -20.30 0.13 3.41
C GLY A 431 -20.78 -0.23 4.81
N GLU A 432 -21.85 0.42 5.27
CA GLU A 432 -22.69 -0.08 6.36
C GLU A 432 -23.63 -1.18 5.83
N GLY A 433 -23.89 -2.22 6.62
CA GLY A 433 -24.80 -3.30 6.24
C GLY A 433 -25.09 -4.26 7.40
N ALA A 434 -26.03 -5.19 7.19
CA ALA A 434 -26.39 -6.19 8.21
C ALA A 434 -25.30 -7.26 8.46
N ILE A 435 -24.26 -7.28 7.62
CA ILE A 435 -23.13 -8.21 7.69
C ILE A 435 -21.85 -7.37 7.79
N PRO A 436 -21.04 -7.54 8.87
CA PRO A 436 -19.81 -6.77 9.05
C PRO A 436 -18.86 -6.84 7.84
N PHE A 437 -18.14 -5.74 7.60
CA PHE A 437 -17.15 -5.56 6.52
C PHE A 437 -17.67 -5.63 5.07
N SER A 438 -18.84 -6.21 4.85
CA SER A 438 -19.34 -6.58 3.52
C SER A 438 -20.31 -5.55 2.92
N GLY A 439 -20.65 -4.51 3.68
CA GLY A 439 -21.63 -3.48 3.32
C GLY A 439 -22.99 -4.05 2.89
N GLN A 440 -23.63 -3.37 1.95
CA GLN A 440 -24.82 -3.85 1.24
C GLN A 440 -25.01 -3.15 -0.12
N THR A 441 -25.65 -3.84 -1.06
CA THR A 441 -26.28 -3.25 -2.24
C THR A 441 -27.78 -3.56 -2.23
N VAL A 442 -28.63 -2.55 -2.46
CA VAL A 442 -30.07 -2.74 -2.65
C VAL A 442 -30.51 -2.05 -3.95
N PRO A 443 -30.76 -2.81 -5.04
CA PRO A 443 -31.21 -2.24 -6.32
C PRO A 443 -32.51 -1.45 -6.18
N PHE A 444 -32.63 -0.37 -6.96
CA PHE A 444 -33.87 0.40 -7.04
C PHE A 444 -34.97 -0.36 -7.80
N ASP A 445 -36.23 -0.05 -7.49
CA ASP A 445 -37.35 -0.57 -8.27
C ASP A 445 -37.48 0.13 -9.64
N SER A 446 -38.16 -0.52 -10.59
CA SER A 446 -38.34 0.00 -11.94
C SER A 446 -39.10 1.35 -11.99
N ALA A 447 -39.85 1.70 -10.94
CA ALA A 447 -40.56 2.98 -10.86
C ALA A 447 -39.61 4.12 -10.46
N THR A 448 -38.66 3.84 -9.58
CA THR A 448 -37.56 4.74 -9.20
C THR A 448 -36.59 4.92 -10.37
N LEU A 449 -36.20 3.81 -11.02
CA LEU A 449 -35.32 3.85 -12.20
C LEU A 449 -35.94 4.66 -13.34
N ALA A 450 -37.22 4.43 -13.69
CA ALA A 450 -37.91 5.21 -14.73
C ALA A 450 -38.20 6.68 -14.34
N MET A 451 -38.07 7.05 -13.06
CA MET A 451 -38.17 8.43 -12.59
C MET A 451 -36.83 9.17 -12.69
N LEU A 452 -35.71 8.46 -12.47
CA LEU A 452 -34.35 8.96 -12.64
C LEU A 452 -33.94 9.02 -14.12
N TYR A 453 -34.23 7.95 -14.85
CA TYR A 453 -33.77 7.69 -16.22
C TYR A 453 -34.99 7.29 -17.09
N PRO A 454 -35.64 8.25 -17.79
CA PRO A 454 -36.84 7.96 -18.56
C PRO A 454 -36.63 7.04 -19.78
N ASP A 455 -35.40 6.90 -20.24
CA ASP A 455 -34.96 6.02 -21.33
C ASP A 455 -33.46 5.66 -21.19
N LYS A 456 -33.03 4.61 -21.90
CA LYS A 456 -31.63 4.16 -21.96
C LYS A 456 -30.64 5.25 -22.38
N ALA A 457 -31.02 6.15 -23.29
CA ALA A 457 -30.14 7.23 -23.75
C ALA A 457 -29.81 8.21 -22.61
N THR A 458 -30.82 8.58 -21.82
CA THR A 458 -30.66 9.45 -20.65
C THR A 458 -29.75 8.82 -19.60
N TYR A 459 -29.88 7.51 -19.35
CA TYR A 459 -28.97 6.80 -18.45
C TYR A 459 -27.52 6.80 -18.96
N VAL A 460 -27.31 6.40 -20.22
CA VAL A 460 -25.96 6.33 -20.83
C VAL A 460 -25.27 7.70 -20.88
N ASP A 461 -25.98 8.75 -21.26
CA ASP A 461 -25.40 10.11 -21.31
C ASP A 461 -25.08 10.65 -19.91
N ALA A 462 -25.86 10.29 -18.89
CA ALA A 462 -25.54 10.58 -17.49
C ALA A 462 -24.28 9.83 -17.02
N VAL A 463 -24.19 8.52 -17.27
CA VAL A 463 -23.01 7.71 -16.94
C VAL A 463 -21.76 8.25 -17.63
N ARG A 464 -21.84 8.60 -18.92
CA ARG A 464 -20.72 9.20 -19.67
C ARG A 464 -20.28 10.52 -19.05
N THR A 465 -21.22 11.40 -18.73
CA THR A 465 -20.92 12.70 -18.08
C THR A 465 -20.23 12.51 -16.73
N ALA A 466 -20.69 11.56 -15.91
CA ALA A 466 -20.09 11.28 -14.61
C ALA A 466 -18.70 10.61 -14.72
N ALA A 467 -18.52 9.72 -15.69
CA ALA A 467 -17.23 9.06 -15.95
C ALA A 467 -16.18 10.05 -16.48
N GLU A 468 -16.55 10.94 -17.40
CA GLU A 468 -15.69 12.04 -17.87
C GLU A 468 -15.31 12.98 -16.72
N ALA A 469 -16.26 13.38 -15.87
CA ALA A 469 -15.99 14.22 -14.70
C ALA A 469 -15.09 13.54 -13.65
N ALA A 470 -15.20 12.23 -13.46
CA ALA A 470 -14.33 11.46 -12.57
C ALA A 470 -12.90 11.35 -13.11
N VAL A 471 -12.72 11.28 -14.44
CA VAL A 471 -11.41 11.31 -15.11
C VAL A 471 -10.78 12.70 -15.01
N ASP A 472 -11.52 13.78 -15.29
CA ASP A 472 -11.04 15.16 -15.11
C ASP A 472 -10.63 15.44 -13.65
N SER A 473 -11.29 14.77 -12.69
CA SER A 473 -10.96 14.84 -11.26
C SER A 473 -9.82 13.91 -10.82
N ARG A 474 -9.29 13.06 -11.71
CA ARG A 474 -8.33 11.97 -11.44
C ARG A 474 -8.79 10.95 -10.38
N TYR A 475 -10.10 10.77 -10.21
CA TYR A 475 -10.71 9.74 -9.35
C TYR A 475 -10.91 8.40 -10.07
N LEU A 476 -10.77 8.40 -11.39
CA LEU A 476 -11.00 7.28 -12.29
C LEU A 476 -10.04 7.38 -13.47
N LEU A 477 -9.50 6.25 -13.94
CA LEU A 477 -8.59 6.25 -15.09
C LEU A 477 -9.38 6.26 -16.42
N PRO A 478 -8.86 6.88 -17.51
CA PRO A 478 -9.59 7.00 -18.78
C PRO A 478 -10.03 5.66 -19.39
N VAL A 479 -9.22 4.61 -19.20
CA VAL A 479 -9.52 3.23 -19.63
C VAL A 479 -10.65 2.61 -18.81
N ASP A 480 -10.67 2.88 -17.50
CA ASP A 480 -11.68 2.37 -16.58
C ASP A 480 -13.02 3.09 -16.79
N ALA A 481 -12.99 4.40 -17.09
CA ALA A 481 -14.16 5.16 -17.54
C ALA A 481 -14.75 4.60 -18.85
N ALA A 482 -13.91 4.25 -19.82
CA ALA A 482 -14.36 3.65 -21.09
C ALA A 482 -15.05 2.28 -20.88
N MET A 483 -14.63 1.51 -19.88
CA MET A 483 -15.31 0.26 -19.49
C MET A 483 -16.70 0.51 -18.93
N ILE A 484 -16.86 1.43 -17.97
CA ILE A 484 -18.17 1.78 -17.37
C ILE A 484 -19.15 2.30 -18.44
N ILE A 485 -18.67 3.12 -19.38
CA ILE A 485 -19.51 3.63 -20.48
C ILE A 485 -19.97 2.49 -21.39
N ALA A 486 -19.09 1.55 -21.74
CA ALA A 486 -19.44 0.39 -22.56
C ALA A 486 -20.40 -0.57 -21.83
N GLU A 487 -20.25 -0.72 -20.52
CA GLU A 487 -21.16 -1.50 -19.67
C GLU A 487 -22.56 -0.87 -19.64
N ALA A 488 -22.67 0.46 -19.44
CA ALA A 488 -23.95 1.17 -19.50
C ALA A 488 -24.60 1.12 -20.90
N GLU A 489 -23.80 1.20 -21.97
CA GLU A 489 -24.29 1.06 -23.35
C GLU A 489 -24.80 -0.37 -23.64
N ALA A 490 -24.27 -1.39 -22.97
CA ALA A 490 -24.74 -2.77 -23.05
C ALA A 490 -25.96 -3.03 -22.14
N GLU A 491 -25.81 -2.84 -20.83
CA GLU A 491 -26.65 -3.40 -19.76
C GLU A 491 -27.44 -2.36 -18.94
N ALA A 492 -27.80 -1.23 -19.56
CA ALA A 492 -28.66 -0.21 -18.94
C ALA A 492 -29.90 -0.79 -18.22
N PRO A 493 -30.29 -0.26 -17.04
CA PRO A 493 -31.38 -0.77 -16.21
C PRO A 493 -32.79 -0.34 -16.69
N VAL A 494 -32.86 0.34 -17.85
CA VAL A 494 -34.06 0.88 -18.49
C VAL A 494 -33.94 0.70 -20.02
N ASP A 495 -35.08 0.56 -20.70
CA ASP A 495 -35.18 0.33 -22.16
C ASP A 495 -34.83 1.57 -23.02
#